data_AF-A0AAJ0C3S4-F1
#
_entry.id   AF-A0AAJ0C3S4-F1
#
_cell.length_a   1.000
_cell.length_b   1.000
_cell.length_c   1.000
_cell.angle_alpha   90.00
_cell.angle_beta   90.00
_cell.angle_gamma   90.00
#
_symmetry.space_group_name_H-M   'P 1'
#
loop_
_entity.id
_entity.type
_entity.pdbx_description
1 polymer ?
#
loop_
_entity_poly.entity_id
_entity_poly.type
_entity_poly.pdbx_seq_one_letter_code
_entity_poly.pdbx_strand_id
1 'polypeptide(L)'
;MAPSSPDGAAFAASADAQGACLLFSALPPEIRKMVYVEFWRLSGLRQHVLAREPSGELYHSPCITDQEARDTRYEEFLETSGVGQDMGVRGRRLNTDWNIHWACEELENPSLVQPFQTNPPQVPWSSFLPALLTCKRMYLECIESIFDSITFVFIDQVVARTFLRLWSPHAVRSVEICLAATNFLTELYFPSPQGPPSQLANGPPVTVDNNPWLHLCQALASQTRLRRLHVWFDSRDLRPWHSRVVETRLFAALGRARADDFVLLLPELVAGDRLALPPGSYLEGEALEAAPFEVRRGPRMNNWRVHLSRVGQFIEYIAGRQDNEPS
;
A
#
# COMPACT_ATOMS: atom_id res chain seq x y z
N MET A 1 -3.45 22.50 11.64
CA MET A 1 -2.33 22.87 10.75
C MET A 1 -1.90 21.61 10.03
N ALA A 2 -1.84 21.61 8.70
CA ALA A 2 -1.18 20.49 8.01
C ALA A 2 0.30 20.50 8.42
N PRO A 3 0.90 19.34 8.77
CA PRO A 3 2.33 19.31 9.04
C PRO A 3 3.05 19.82 7.79
N SER A 4 3.95 20.79 7.96
CA SER A 4 4.86 21.23 6.91
C SER A 4 6.12 20.38 7.00
N SER A 5 6.68 19.96 5.86
CA SER A 5 8.04 19.40 5.84
C SER A 5 9.00 20.32 6.60
N PRO A 6 10.00 19.79 7.32
CA PRO A 6 11.07 20.59 7.88
C PRO A 6 11.68 21.49 6.81
N ASP A 7 11.93 22.75 7.13
CA ASP A 7 12.60 23.69 6.24
C ASP A 7 14.07 23.28 6.08
N GLY A 8 14.35 22.55 5.00
CA GLY A 8 15.69 22.07 4.68
C GLY A 8 16.70 23.20 4.49
N ALA A 9 16.27 24.37 3.99
CA ALA A 9 17.15 25.51 3.80
C ALA A 9 17.53 26.14 5.16
N ALA A 10 16.57 26.29 6.07
CA ALA A 10 16.86 26.75 7.43
C ALA A 10 17.75 25.77 8.21
N PHE A 11 17.55 24.45 8.03
CA PHE A 11 18.42 23.42 8.59
C PHE A 11 19.84 23.55 8.05
N ALA A 12 20.00 23.67 6.73
CA ALA A 12 21.31 23.82 6.07
C ALA A 12 22.03 25.10 6.49
N ALA A 13 21.33 26.23 6.56
CA ALA A 13 21.91 27.52 6.92
C ALA A 13 22.47 27.57 8.36
N SER A 14 21.95 26.70 9.24
CA SER A 14 22.32 26.65 10.66
C SER A 14 23.01 25.33 11.04
N ALA A 15 23.44 24.54 10.06
CA ALA A 15 24.14 23.29 10.28
C ALA A 15 25.62 23.55 10.56
N ASP A 16 26.10 23.10 11.72
CA ASP A 16 27.52 23.08 12.02
C ASP A 16 28.26 22.09 11.11
N ALA A 17 29.48 22.43 10.68
CA ALA A 17 30.26 21.59 9.77
C ALA A 17 30.73 20.28 10.43
N GLN A 18 30.68 20.15 11.76
CA GLN A 18 31.06 18.96 12.52
C GLN A 18 32.52 18.52 12.28
N GLY A 19 33.43 19.49 12.11
CA GLY A 19 34.84 19.23 11.77
C GLY A 19 35.63 18.43 12.81
N ALA A 20 35.15 18.35 14.05
CA ALA A 20 35.75 17.51 15.10
C ALA A 20 35.34 16.03 15.02
N CYS A 21 34.29 15.69 14.27
CA CYS A 21 33.82 14.32 14.13
C CYS A 21 34.53 13.62 12.96
N LEU A 22 35.22 12.51 13.25
CA LEU A 22 35.96 11.74 12.24
C LEU A 22 35.08 11.26 11.08
N LEU A 23 33.79 11.02 11.31
CA LEU A 23 32.86 10.70 10.23
C LEU A 23 32.85 11.80 9.17
N PHE A 24 32.80 13.08 9.58
CA PHE A 24 32.70 14.22 8.67
C PHE A 24 34.04 14.80 8.24
N SER A 25 35.09 14.64 9.04
CA SER A 25 36.42 15.20 8.77
C SER A 25 37.38 14.23 8.06
N ALA A 26 37.24 12.92 8.29
CA ALA A 26 38.12 11.91 7.69
C ALA A 26 37.50 11.19 6.49
N LEU A 27 36.17 10.97 6.48
CA LEU A 27 35.52 10.23 5.39
C LEU A 27 35.01 11.17 4.29
N PRO A 28 35.29 10.89 3.00
CA PRO A 28 34.67 11.57 1.88
C PRO A 28 33.13 11.41 1.85
N PRO A 29 32.38 12.35 1.24
CA PRO A 29 30.92 12.27 1.12
C PRO A 29 30.40 10.95 0.56
N GLU A 30 31.12 10.36 -0.41
CA GLU A 30 30.75 9.11 -1.07
C GLU A 30 30.77 7.94 -0.08
N ILE A 31 31.81 7.87 0.77
CA ILE A 31 31.93 6.84 1.80
C ILE A 31 30.87 7.02 2.88
N ARG A 32 30.57 8.27 3.29
CA ARG A 32 29.46 8.54 4.23
C ARG A 32 28.13 8.09 3.66
N LYS A 33 27.86 8.35 2.38
CA LYS A 33 26.66 7.86 1.68
C LYS A 33 26.56 6.34 1.72
N MET A 34 27.66 5.63 1.51
CA MET A 34 27.70 4.16 1.64
C MET A 34 27.40 3.70 3.08
N VAL A 35 27.95 4.37 4.09
CA VAL A 35 27.65 4.07 5.50
C VAL A 35 26.16 4.22 5.80
N TYR A 36 25.52 5.30 5.34
CA TYR A 36 24.08 5.48 5.51
C TYR A 36 23.28 4.38 4.81
N VAL A 37 23.66 4.00 3.59
CA VAL A 37 23.00 2.89 2.86
C VAL A 37 23.08 1.57 3.63
N GLU A 38 24.23 1.23 4.24
CA GLU A 38 24.32 0.03 5.08
C GLU A 38 23.41 0.14 6.31
N PHE A 39 23.32 1.32 6.93
CA PHE A 39 22.42 1.55 8.05
C PHE A 39 20.94 1.40 7.66
N TRP A 40 20.57 1.83 6.45
CA TRP A 40 19.23 1.61 5.89
C TRP A 40 18.94 0.15 5.57
N ARG A 41 19.95 -0.63 5.14
CA ARG A 41 19.78 -2.08 4.91
C ARG A 41 19.45 -2.83 6.19
N LEU A 42 20.10 -2.48 7.30
CA LEU A 42 19.79 -3.07 8.62
C LEU A 42 18.37 -2.74 9.08
N SER A 43 17.85 -1.59 8.65
CA SER A 43 16.49 -1.13 8.90
C SER A 43 15.45 -1.75 7.96
N GLY A 44 15.88 -2.37 6.86
CA GLY A 44 15.04 -2.74 5.72
C GLY A 44 14.93 -1.64 4.67
N LEU A 45 15.22 -1.96 3.40
CA LEU A 45 15.15 -0.98 2.30
C LEU A 45 13.73 -0.71 1.79
N ARG A 46 12.76 -1.51 2.21
CA ARG A 46 11.34 -1.33 1.93
C ARG A 46 10.65 -1.00 3.24
N GLN A 47 9.95 0.13 3.27
CA GLN A 47 9.36 0.67 4.49
C GLN A 47 7.90 1.00 4.25
N HIS A 48 7.02 0.41 5.05
CA HIS A 48 5.65 0.89 5.14
C HIS A 48 5.62 2.30 5.71
N VAL A 49 4.78 3.14 5.13
CA VAL A 49 4.40 4.42 5.73
C VAL A 49 2.96 4.29 6.19
N LEU A 50 2.74 4.47 7.49
CA LEU A 50 1.47 4.22 8.16
C LEU A 50 1.07 5.46 8.96
N ALA A 51 -0.22 5.61 9.24
CA ALA A 51 -0.71 6.67 10.11
C ALA A 51 -1.18 6.09 11.46
N ARG A 52 -0.78 6.72 12.56
CA ARG A 52 -1.21 6.33 13.90
C ARG A 52 -2.57 6.94 14.20
N GLU A 53 -3.58 6.11 14.36
CA GLU A 53 -4.89 6.57 14.83
C GLU A 53 -4.88 6.89 16.33
N PRO A 54 -5.59 7.93 16.81
CA PRO A 54 -6.34 8.93 16.03
C PRO A 54 -5.48 10.16 15.60
N SER A 55 -4.20 10.19 15.99
CA SER A 55 -3.32 11.36 15.83
C SER A 55 -3.07 11.76 14.36
N GLY A 56 -3.11 10.80 13.44
CA GLY A 56 -2.69 10.98 12.05
C GLY A 56 -1.18 11.11 11.87
N GLU A 57 -0.39 10.91 12.92
CA GLU A 57 1.08 10.95 12.84
C GLU A 57 1.60 9.82 11.98
N LEU A 58 2.46 10.16 11.01
CA LEU A 58 3.07 9.18 10.15
C LEU A 58 4.21 8.47 10.87
N TYR A 59 4.25 7.15 10.77
CA TYR A 59 5.36 6.33 11.24
C TYR A 59 5.76 5.32 10.18
N HIS A 60 6.91 4.68 10.40
CA HIS A 60 7.50 3.74 9.47
C HIS A 60 7.66 2.37 10.12
N SER A 61 7.50 1.33 9.32
CA SER A 61 7.88 -0.03 9.70
C SER A 61 8.47 -0.81 8.53
N PRO A 62 9.39 -1.76 8.79
CA PRO A 62 10.00 -2.55 7.73
C PRO A 62 8.97 -3.42 7.01
N CYS A 63 8.99 -3.39 5.67
CA CYS A 63 8.21 -4.30 4.85
C CYS A 63 8.97 -5.62 4.69
N ILE A 64 8.32 -6.73 5.06
CA ILE A 64 8.87 -8.09 4.95
C ILE A 64 8.31 -8.89 3.76
N THR A 65 7.31 -8.36 3.07
CA THR A 65 6.64 -9.02 1.94
C THR A 65 7.53 -8.98 0.71
N ASP A 66 7.84 -10.10 0.08
CA ASP A 66 8.42 -10.06 -1.27
C ASP A 66 7.33 -9.72 -2.29
N GLN A 67 7.49 -8.62 -3.03
CA GLN A 67 6.49 -8.15 -4.00
C GLN A 67 6.44 -9.03 -5.25
N GLU A 68 7.57 -9.63 -5.63
CA GLU A 68 7.64 -10.49 -6.81
C GLU A 68 7.25 -11.93 -6.46
N ALA A 69 7.06 -12.23 -5.17
CA ALA A 69 6.54 -13.53 -4.77
C ALA A 69 5.09 -13.70 -5.24
N ARG A 70 4.80 -14.91 -5.70
CA ARG A 70 3.44 -15.32 -6.06
C ARG A 70 2.55 -15.26 -4.81
N ASP A 71 1.37 -14.67 -4.95
CA ASP A 71 0.35 -14.70 -3.90
C ASP A 71 -0.27 -16.10 -3.78
N THR A 72 0.14 -16.84 -2.75
CA THR A 72 -0.30 -18.21 -2.46
C THR A 72 -1.51 -18.27 -1.52
N ARG A 73 -1.99 -17.13 -0.99
CA ARG A 73 -3.03 -17.13 0.06
C ARG A 73 -4.30 -17.88 -0.35
N TYR A 74 -4.71 -17.72 -1.62
CA TYR A 74 -5.93 -18.35 -2.10
C TYR A 74 -5.78 -19.87 -2.21
N GLU A 75 -4.63 -20.34 -2.69
CA GLU A 75 -4.29 -21.78 -2.78
C GLU A 75 -4.22 -22.39 -1.38
N GLU A 76 -3.50 -21.75 -0.47
CA GLU A 76 -3.42 -22.16 0.93
C GLU A 76 -4.81 -22.22 1.58
N PHE A 77 -5.69 -21.28 1.27
CA PHE A 77 -7.07 -21.29 1.75
C PHE A 77 -7.88 -22.47 1.19
N LEU A 78 -7.71 -22.81 -0.10
CA LEU A 78 -8.38 -23.95 -0.73
C LEU A 78 -7.89 -25.30 -0.20
N GLU A 79 -6.60 -25.42 0.09
CA GLU A 79 -5.99 -26.63 0.65
C GLU A 79 -6.42 -26.87 2.11
N THR A 80 -6.94 -25.85 2.79
CA THR A 80 -7.39 -25.96 4.18
C THR A 80 -8.66 -26.80 4.28
N SER A 81 -8.49 -28.09 4.50
CA SER A 81 -9.59 -29.02 4.75
C SER A 81 -9.97 -28.99 6.23
N GLY A 82 -11.00 -28.21 6.61
CA GLY A 82 -11.59 -28.29 7.95
C GLY A 82 -12.12 -26.97 8.55
N VAL A 83 -13.05 -27.10 9.49
CA VAL A 83 -13.61 -26.01 10.30
C VAL A 83 -12.72 -25.81 11.53
N GLY A 84 -12.24 -24.60 11.79
CA GLY A 84 -11.35 -24.33 12.95
C GLY A 84 -10.59 -23.00 12.87
N GLN A 85 -9.71 -22.75 13.86
CA GLN A 85 -8.93 -21.51 13.97
C GLN A 85 -8.05 -21.22 12.74
N ASP A 86 -7.48 -22.25 12.10
CA ASP A 86 -6.62 -22.09 10.91
C ASP A 86 -7.38 -21.53 9.70
N MET A 87 -8.61 -22.01 9.45
CA MET A 87 -9.47 -21.46 8.40
C MET A 87 -9.87 -20.00 8.69
N GLY A 88 -10.03 -19.64 9.97
CA GLY A 88 -10.28 -18.26 10.39
C GLY A 88 -9.09 -17.33 10.13
N VAL A 89 -7.86 -17.77 10.44
CA VAL A 89 -6.62 -17.02 10.16
C VAL A 89 -6.42 -16.84 8.66
N ARG A 90 -6.49 -17.92 7.87
CA ARG A 90 -6.33 -17.85 6.41
C ARG A 90 -7.43 -17.02 5.74
N GLY A 91 -8.68 -17.18 6.18
CA GLY A 91 -9.79 -16.33 5.72
C GLY A 91 -9.58 -14.85 6.04
N ARG A 92 -8.95 -14.51 7.18
CA ARG A 92 -8.59 -13.13 7.52
C ARG A 92 -7.53 -12.56 6.57
N ARG A 93 -6.47 -13.33 6.29
CA ARG A 93 -5.38 -12.93 5.37
C ARG A 93 -5.87 -12.61 3.95
N LEU A 94 -6.97 -13.24 3.52
CA LEU A 94 -7.62 -12.94 2.24
C LEU A 94 -8.48 -11.66 2.26
N ASN A 95 -8.92 -11.21 3.44
CA ASN A 95 -9.81 -10.06 3.59
C ASN A 95 -9.13 -8.79 4.10
N THR A 96 -7.83 -8.87 4.40
CA THR A 96 -7.06 -7.72 4.89
C THR A 96 -6.95 -6.62 3.84
N ASP A 97 -6.99 -5.38 4.33
CA ASP A 97 -6.74 -4.18 3.51
C ASP A 97 -5.25 -4.05 3.12
N TRP A 98 -4.35 -4.79 3.78
CA TRP A 98 -2.93 -4.87 3.46
C TRP A 98 -2.62 -5.78 2.27
N ASN A 99 -3.62 -6.55 1.82
CA ASN A 99 -3.51 -7.41 0.66
C ASN A 99 -2.33 -8.39 0.71
N ILE A 100 -1.46 -8.43 -0.31
CA ILE A 100 -0.26 -9.30 -0.31
C ILE A 100 0.67 -9.02 0.87
N HIS A 101 0.53 -7.85 1.52
CA HIS A 101 1.27 -7.47 2.74
C HIS A 101 0.60 -7.91 4.04
N TRP A 102 -0.29 -8.91 4.00
CA TRP A 102 -0.93 -9.49 5.19
C TRP A 102 0.08 -9.89 6.29
N ALA A 103 1.27 -10.36 5.93
CA ALA A 103 2.30 -10.75 6.90
C ALA A 103 2.84 -9.53 7.67
N CYS A 104 2.97 -8.38 7.00
CA CYS A 104 3.30 -7.12 7.66
C CYS A 104 2.19 -6.68 8.62
N GLU A 105 0.92 -6.86 8.26
CA GLU A 105 -0.21 -6.54 9.15
C GLU A 105 -0.17 -7.39 10.43
N GLU A 106 0.11 -8.69 10.32
CA GLU A 106 0.21 -9.60 11.46
C GLU A 106 1.39 -9.22 12.38
N LEU A 107 2.49 -8.70 11.83
CA LEU A 107 3.61 -8.18 12.63
C LEU A 107 3.26 -6.87 13.33
N GLU A 108 2.57 -5.94 12.66
CA GLU A 108 2.12 -4.69 13.27
C GLU A 108 1.02 -4.92 14.31
N ASN A 109 0.18 -5.94 14.12
CA ASN A 109 -0.93 -6.27 14.99
C ASN A 109 -0.88 -7.75 15.43
N PRO A 110 0.03 -8.13 16.34
CA PRO A 110 0.19 -9.52 16.79
C PRO A 110 -1.10 -10.11 17.39
N SER A 111 -1.99 -9.26 17.91
CA SER A 111 -3.30 -9.65 18.45
C SER A 111 -4.23 -10.26 17.39
N LEU A 112 -4.01 -10.02 16.09
CA LEU A 112 -4.78 -10.64 15.01
C LEU A 112 -4.54 -12.15 14.91
N VAL A 113 -3.35 -12.61 15.30
CA VAL A 113 -2.94 -14.01 15.25
C VAL A 113 -2.99 -14.64 16.64
N GLN A 114 -2.67 -13.88 17.69
CA GLN A 114 -2.61 -14.36 19.07
C GLN A 114 -3.39 -13.44 20.03
N PRO A 115 -4.73 -13.54 20.07
CA PRO A 115 -5.59 -12.64 20.86
C PRO A 115 -5.39 -12.75 22.38
N PHE A 116 -4.67 -13.77 22.87
CA PHE A 116 -4.40 -13.99 24.29
C PHE A 116 -2.97 -13.62 24.72
N GLN A 117 -2.15 -13.08 23.82
CA GLN A 117 -0.84 -12.54 24.23
C GLN A 117 -1.03 -11.22 24.98
N THR A 118 -0.66 -11.21 26.25
CA THR A 118 -0.82 -10.07 27.16
C THR A 118 0.26 -9.00 27.02
N ASN A 119 1.34 -9.28 26.28
CA ASN A 119 2.44 -8.37 26.01
C ASN A 119 2.82 -8.47 24.52
N PRO A 120 2.15 -7.74 23.62
CA PRO A 120 2.60 -7.66 22.24
C PRO A 120 4.02 -7.08 22.22
N PRO A 121 4.95 -7.61 21.40
CA PRO A 121 6.26 -7.00 21.21
C PRO A 121 6.06 -5.54 20.81
N GLN A 122 6.74 -4.62 21.50
CA GLN A 122 6.67 -3.22 21.13
C GLN A 122 7.29 -3.06 19.74
N VAL A 123 6.55 -2.44 18.82
CA VAL A 123 7.09 -2.04 17.51
C VAL A 123 8.32 -1.17 17.80
N PRO A 124 9.52 -1.55 17.35
CA PRO A 124 10.73 -0.80 17.64
C PRO A 124 10.58 0.64 17.16
N TRP A 125 11.18 1.58 17.89
CA TRP A 125 11.30 2.96 17.42
C TRP A 125 11.92 2.95 16.02
N SER A 126 11.44 3.84 15.14
CA SER A 126 11.97 3.96 13.77
C SER A 126 13.48 3.98 13.78
N SER A 127 14.10 2.97 13.17
CA SER A 127 15.54 2.78 13.14
C SER A 127 16.26 3.91 12.39
N PHE A 128 15.51 4.78 11.70
CA PHE A 128 16.02 6.01 11.09
C PHE A 128 16.31 7.11 12.10
N LEU A 129 15.57 7.18 13.21
CA LEU A 129 15.61 8.30 14.15
C LEU A 129 17.00 8.54 14.77
N PRO A 130 17.77 7.52 15.19
CA PRO A 130 19.09 7.75 15.75
C PRO A 130 20.02 8.56 14.81
N ALA A 131 20.03 8.22 13.52
CA ALA A 131 20.82 8.94 12.53
C ALA A 131 20.25 10.35 12.24
N LEU A 132 18.93 10.47 12.13
CA LEU A 132 18.25 11.74 11.84
C LEU A 132 18.35 12.76 12.99
N LEU A 133 18.46 12.29 14.24
CA LEU A 133 18.49 13.15 15.43
C LEU A 133 19.91 13.42 15.97
N THR A 134 20.96 12.87 15.33
CA THR A 134 22.34 13.05 15.80
C THR A 134 22.81 14.51 15.66
N CYS A 135 22.75 15.07 14.45
CA CYS A 135 23.07 16.48 14.20
C CYS A 135 22.46 16.95 12.86
N LYS A 136 22.35 18.27 12.64
CA LYS A 136 21.76 18.83 11.41
C LYS A 136 22.49 18.41 10.13
N ARG A 137 23.83 18.32 10.16
CA ARG A 137 24.61 17.85 9.01
C ARG A 137 24.28 16.40 8.67
N MET A 138 24.24 15.52 9.67
CA MET A 138 23.86 14.12 9.48
C MET A 138 22.42 14.02 8.97
N TYR A 139 21.48 14.77 9.55
CA TYR A 139 20.09 14.82 9.09
C TYR A 139 19.99 15.13 7.59
N LEU A 140 20.70 16.15 7.11
CA LEU A 140 20.66 16.56 5.70
C LEU A 140 21.24 15.48 4.76
N GLU A 141 22.36 14.85 5.13
CA GLU A 141 22.92 13.75 4.33
C GLU A 141 22.04 12.48 4.40
N CYS A 142 21.48 12.18 5.57
CA CYS A 142 20.61 11.03 5.79
C CYS A 142 19.28 11.16 5.06
N ILE A 143 18.62 12.32 5.10
CA ILE A 143 17.31 12.48 4.45
C ILE A 143 17.43 12.31 2.93
N GLU A 144 18.48 12.87 2.32
CA GLU A 144 18.79 12.63 0.91
C GLU A 144 19.05 11.15 0.64
N SER A 145 19.87 10.50 1.48
CA SER A 145 20.18 9.08 1.36
C SER A 145 18.94 8.17 1.51
N ILE A 146 18.03 8.48 2.43
CA ILE A 146 16.76 7.77 2.65
C ILE A 146 15.92 7.84 1.38
N PHE A 147 15.68 9.05 0.86
CA PHE A 147 14.85 9.23 -0.34
C PHE A 147 15.46 8.63 -1.61
N ASP A 148 16.79 8.51 -1.66
CA ASP A 148 17.51 7.83 -2.74
C ASP A 148 17.44 6.29 -2.65
N SER A 149 17.36 5.72 -1.43
CA SER A 149 17.63 4.29 -1.19
C SER A 149 16.41 3.49 -0.74
N ILE A 150 15.46 4.14 -0.06
CA ILE A 150 14.27 3.49 0.50
C ILE A 150 13.15 3.46 -0.55
N THR A 151 12.46 2.33 -0.62
CA THR A 151 11.16 2.22 -1.28
C THR A 151 10.07 2.40 -0.24
N PHE A 152 9.24 3.42 -0.44
CA PHE A 152 8.10 3.70 0.43
C PHE A 152 6.90 2.88 -0.02
N VAL A 153 6.43 2.00 0.84
CA VAL A 153 5.32 1.08 0.62
C VAL A 153 4.07 1.65 1.28
N PHE A 154 3.00 1.78 0.52
CA PHE A 154 1.72 2.30 1.00
C PHE A 154 0.61 1.29 0.79
N ILE A 155 -0.14 1.03 1.85
CA ILE A 155 -1.35 0.21 1.81
C ILE A 155 -2.65 1.03 1.90
N ASP A 156 -2.52 2.36 2.01
CA ASP A 156 -3.64 3.28 2.12
C ASP A 156 -3.45 4.51 1.21
N GLN A 157 -4.53 4.89 0.52
CA GLN A 157 -4.51 5.96 -0.47
C GLN A 157 -4.35 7.35 0.15
N VAL A 158 -4.93 7.56 1.33
CA VAL A 158 -4.91 8.83 2.05
C VAL A 158 -3.53 9.06 2.67
N VAL A 159 -2.93 8.02 3.25
CA VAL A 159 -1.57 8.04 3.79
C VAL A 159 -0.56 8.30 2.67
N ALA A 160 -0.65 7.57 1.55
CA ALA A 160 0.21 7.78 0.39
C ALA A 160 0.15 9.22 -0.12
N ARG A 161 -1.05 9.73 -0.36
CA ARG A 161 -1.26 11.13 -0.80
C ARG A 161 -0.68 12.11 0.22
N THR A 162 -0.94 11.90 1.51
CA THR A 162 -0.48 12.82 2.56
C THR A 162 1.03 12.88 2.62
N PHE A 163 1.70 11.72 2.59
CA PHE A 163 3.16 11.62 2.55
C PHE A 163 3.76 12.29 1.30
N LEU A 164 3.24 11.98 0.11
CA LEU A 164 3.74 12.53 -1.16
C LEU A 164 3.58 14.05 -1.26
N ARG A 165 2.58 14.62 -0.57
CA ARG A 165 2.37 16.08 -0.49
C ARG A 165 3.19 16.74 0.61
N LEU A 166 3.62 15.98 1.62
CA LEU A 166 4.43 16.49 2.71
C LEU A 166 5.83 16.83 2.21
N TRP A 167 6.38 15.97 1.35
CA TRP A 167 7.75 16.08 0.84
C TRP A 167 7.82 16.77 -0.53
N SER A 168 9.01 17.30 -0.85
CA SER A 168 9.26 17.92 -2.15
C SER A 168 8.99 16.92 -3.29
N PRO A 169 8.39 17.36 -4.42
CA PRO A 169 8.15 16.51 -5.59
C PRO A 169 9.42 15.94 -6.26
N HIS A 170 10.59 16.38 -5.81
CA HIS A 170 11.91 15.92 -6.26
C HIS A 170 12.59 14.98 -5.27
N ALA A 171 12.02 14.76 -4.09
CA ALA A 171 12.62 13.93 -3.06
C ALA A 171 12.37 12.44 -3.35
N VAL A 172 11.11 12.04 -3.49
CA VAL A 172 10.73 10.63 -3.53
C VAL A 172 11.14 9.97 -4.85
N ARG A 173 11.90 8.87 -4.77
CA ARG A 173 12.36 8.12 -5.95
C ARG A 173 11.73 6.76 -6.15
N SER A 174 11.31 6.07 -5.10
CA SER A 174 10.80 4.70 -5.18
C SER A 174 9.54 4.57 -4.34
N VAL A 175 8.43 4.23 -4.99
CA VAL A 175 7.10 4.10 -4.37
C VAL A 175 6.50 2.77 -4.79
N GLU A 176 5.92 2.10 -3.80
CA GLU A 176 5.07 0.94 -3.98
C GLU A 176 3.70 1.24 -3.35
N ILE A 177 2.64 0.97 -4.08
CA ILE A 177 1.26 1.17 -3.63
C ILE A 177 0.57 -0.17 -3.72
N CYS A 178 -0.02 -0.67 -2.64
CA CYS A 178 -0.77 -1.91 -2.61
C CYS A 178 -2.16 -1.69 -2.06
N LEU A 179 -3.19 -1.74 -2.92
CA LEU A 179 -4.54 -1.31 -2.57
C LEU A 179 -5.55 -2.43 -2.77
N ALA A 180 -6.35 -2.67 -1.74
CA ALA A 180 -7.60 -3.44 -1.81
C ALA A 180 -8.79 -2.46 -1.91
N ALA A 181 -9.15 -2.06 -3.13
CA ALA A 181 -10.23 -1.12 -3.36
C ALA A 181 -11.57 -1.63 -2.83
N THR A 182 -12.38 -0.71 -2.29
CA THR A 182 -13.77 -1.00 -1.96
C THR A 182 -14.62 -1.08 -3.22
N ASN A 183 -15.74 -1.80 -3.15
CA ASN A 183 -16.71 -1.87 -4.26
C ASN A 183 -17.20 -0.47 -4.65
N PHE A 184 -17.34 0.42 -3.66
CA PHE A 184 -17.70 1.81 -3.87
C PHE A 184 -16.73 2.52 -4.83
N LEU A 185 -15.41 2.36 -4.62
CA LEU A 185 -14.42 2.99 -5.49
C LEU A 185 -14.52 2.50 -6.93
N THR A 186 -14.63 1.18 -7.14
CA THR A 186 -14.74 0.62 -8.50
C THR A 186 -16.05 1.04 -9.19
N GLU A 187 -17.15 1.15 -8.45
CA GLU A 187 -18.45 1.59 -8.98
C GLU A 187 -18.46 3.05 -9.44
N LEU A 188 -17.66 3.94 -8.82
CA LEU A 188 -17.53 5.33 -9.28
C LEU A 188 -17.03 5.44 -10.73
N TYR A 189 -16.21 4.48 -11.17
CA TYR A 189 -15.62 4.45 -12.51
C TYR A 189 -16.40 3.54 -13.47
N PHE A 190 -17.38 2.79 -12.97
CA PHE A 190 -18.21 1.92 -13.79
C PHE A 190 -19.19 2.75 -14.63
N PRO A 191 -19.35 2.46 -15.93
CA PRO A 191 -20.33 3.13 -16.78
C PRO A 191 -21.74 2.63 -16.41
N SER A 192 -22.46 3.41 -15.61
CA SER A 192 -23.89 3.17 -15.37
C SER A 192 -24.74 4.18 -16.17
N PRO A 193 -25.82 3.74 -16.83
CA PRO A 193 -26.79 4.66 -17.42
C PRO A 193 -27.60 5.49 -16.42
N GLN A 194 -27.71 5.11 -15.14
CA GLN A 194 -28.50 5.79 -14.09
C GLN A 194 -28.42 4.99 -12.77
N GLY A 195 -27.32 5.07 -12.03
CA GLY A 195 -27.26 4.60 -10.64
C GLY A 195 -27.17 5.80 -9.70
N PRO A 196 -27.93 5.86 -8.59
CA PRO A 196 -27.86 7.01 -7.69
C PRO A 196 -26.43 7.14 -7.15
N PRO A 197 -25.87 8.37 -7.10
CA PRO A 197 -24.58 8.60 -6.47
C PRO A 197 -24.66 8.10 -5.03
N SER A 198 -23.82 7.12 -4.70
CA SER A 198 -23.73 6.61 -3.34
C SER A 198 -23.17 7.73 -2.46
N GLN A 199 -24.03 8.34 -1.63
CA GLN A 199 -23.61 9.39 -0.70
C GLN A 199 -23.06 8.74 0.57
N LEU A 200 -21.82 9.09 0.94
CA LEU A 200 -21.30 8.82 2.28
C LEU A 200 -22.07 9.66 3.28
N ALA A 201 -22.52 9.06 4.38
CA ALA A 201 -23.20 9.78 5.45
C ALA A 201 -22.29 10.90 5.99
N ASN A 202 -22.73 12.15 5.86
CA ASN A 202 -22.14 13.36 6.45
C ASN A 202 -20.76 13.81 5.93
N GLY A 203 -20.38 13.47 4.69
CA GLY A 203 -19.15 13.97 4.03
C GLY A 203 -19.42 14.75 2.73
N PRO A 204 -18.44 15.48 2.17
CA PRO A 204 -18.55 16.01 0.81
C PRO A 204 -18.78 14.85 -0.18
N PRO A 205 -19.53 15.07 -1.27
CA PRO A 205 -19.83 14.02 -2.22
C PRO A 205 -18.54 13.50 -2.85
N VAL A 206 -18.34 12.17 -2.76
CA VAL A 206 -17.25 11.50 -3.46
C VAL A 206 -17.73 11.19 -4.88
N THR A 207 -16.99 11.71 -5.85
CA THR A 207 -17.31 11.60 -7.28
C THR A 207 -16.12 11.05 -8.05
N VAL A 208 -16.30 10.75 -9.33
CA VAL A 208 -15.20 10.36 -10.22
C VAL A 208 -14.10 11.45 -10.30
N ASP A 209 -14.48 12.71 -10.13
CA ASP A 209 -13.61 13.89 -10.18
C ASP A 209 -13.11 14.35 -8.80
N ASN A 210 -13.58 13.72 -7.72
CA ASN A 210 -13.20 14.06 -6.35
C ASN A 210 -13.27 12.81 -5.46
N ASN A 211 -12.20 12.02 -5.45
CA ASN A 211 -12.08 10.84 -4.61
C ASN A 211 -10.60 10.57 -4.21
N PRO A 212 -10.35 9.75 -3.17
CA PRO A 212 -9.00 9.46 -2.69
C PRO A 212 -8.05 8.92 -3.75
N TRP A 213 -8.54 8.07 -4.66
CA TRP A 213 -7.74 7.46 -5.71
C TRP A 213 -7.25 8.49 -6.73
N LEU A 214 -8.15 9.36 -7.19
CA LEU A 214 -7.79 10.47 -8.08
C LEU A 214 -6.75 11.40 -7.41
N HIS A 215 -6.94 11.72 -6.13
CA HIS A 215 -6.00 12.57 -5.40
C HIS A 215 -4.62 11.94 -5.25
N LEU A 216 -4.54 10.63 -5.05
CA LEU A 216 -3.28 9.89 -5.05
C LEU A 216 -2.63 9.93 -6.43
N CYS A 217 -3.38 9.64 -7.50
CA CYS A 217 -2.88 9.72 -8.88
C CYS A 217 -2.29 11.10 -9.21
N GLN A 218 -2.95 12.18 -8.77
CA GLN A 218 -2.45 13.55 -8.93
C GLN A 218 -1.15 13.78 -8.15
N ALA A 219 -1.06 13.29 -6.91
CA ALA A 219 0.14 13.42 -6.08
C ALA A 219 1.33 12.64 -6.66
N LEU A 220 1.09 11.48 -7.25
CA LEU A 220 2.08 10.71 -8.01
C LEU A 220 2.52 11.45 -9.27
N ALA A 221 1.57 11.99 -10.03
CA ALA A 221 1.86 12.76 -11.25
C ALA A 221 2.66 14.04 -10.99
N SER A 222 2.56 14.63 -9.79
CA SER A 222 3.41 15.76 -9.42
C SER A 222 4.86 15.38 -9.13
N GLN A 223 5.14 14.11 -8.83
CA GLN A 223 6.52 13.67 -8.58
C GLN A 223 7.29 13.64 -9.90
N THR A 224 8.46 14.27 -9.92
CA THR A 224 9.25 14.45 -11.16
C THR A 224 10.54 13.64 -11.17
N ARG A 225 10.88 12.98 -10.06
CA ARG A 225 12.09 12.17 -9.91
C ARG A 225 11.81 10.73 -9.48
N LEU A 226 10.56 10.27 -9.61
CA LEU A 226 10.25 8.86 -9.43
C LEU A 226 11.04 8.05 -10.44
N ARG A 227 11.84 7.12 -9.93
CA ARG A 227 12.55 6.11 -10.72
C ARG A 227 11.74 4.82 -10.76
N ARG A 228 11.12 4.47 -9.63
CA ARG A 228 10.28 3.28 -9.51
C ARG A 228 8.90 3.65 -8.98
N LEU A 229 7.87 3.19 -9.68
CA LEU A 229 6.48 3.26 -9.25
C LEU A 229 5.82 1.92 -9.53
N HIS A 230 5.58 1.13 -8.49
CA HIS A 230 4.87 -0.13 -8.63
C HIS A 230 3.50 -0.03 -7.95
N VAL A 231 2.46 -0.39 -8.68
CA VAL A 231 1.08 -0.28 -8.21
C VAL A 231 0.40 -1.64 -8.22
N TRP A 232 0.31 -2.17 -7.01
CA TRP A 232 -0.57 -3.19 -6.47
C TRP A 232 -2.07 -2.87 -6.53
N PHE A 233 -2.92 -3.30 -7.46
CA PHE A 233 -4.35 -2.92 -7.39
C PHE A 233 -5.32 -4.08 -7.56
N ASP A 234 -6.12 -4.35 -6.53
CA ASP A 234 -7.25 -5.28 -6.57
C ASP A 234 -8.49 -4.64 -5.95
N SER A 235 -9.62 -5.32 -6.04
CA SER A 235 -10.90 -4.92 -5.48
C SER A 235 -11.47 -6.02 -4.60
N ARG A 236 -12.08 -5.61 -3.47
CA ARG A 236 -12.86 -6.48 -2.58
C ARG A 236 -14.23 -6.86 -3.13
N ASP A 237 -14.53 -6.47 -4.37
CA ASP A 237 -15.79 -6.80 -5.01
C ASP A 237 -15.96 -8.32 -5.09
N LEU A 238 -17.13 -8.79 -4.64
CA LEU A 238 -17.53 -10.19 -4.73
C LEU A 238 -17.69 -10.63 -6.18
N ARG A 239 -17.99 -9.68 -7.06
CA ARG A 239 -18.15 -9.90 -8.50
C ARG A 239 -16.77 -10.04 -9.16
N PRO A 240 -16.67 -10.77 -10.29
CA PRO A 240 -15.42 -10.91 -11.02
C PRO A 240 -14.89 -9.56 -11.51
N TRP A 241 -13.57 -9.35 -11.43
CA TRP A 241 -12.89 -8.14 -11.88
C TRP A 241 -13.29 -7.74 -13.30
N HIS A 242 -13.22 -8.69 -14.23
CA HIS A 242 -13.61 -8.49 -15.63
C HIS A 242 -15.08 -8.08 -15.82
N SER A 243 -15.95 -8.18 -14.82
CA SER A 243 -17.35 -7.77 -14.95
C SER A 243 -17.66 -6.38 -14.39
N ARG A 244 -16.77 -5.81 -13.58
CA ARG A 244 -17.06 -4.60 -12.79
C ARG A 244 -15.99 -3.53 -12.78
N VAL A 245 -14.80 -3.80 -13.33
CA VAL A 245 -13.75 -2.80 -13.38
C VAL A 245 -13.49 -2.38 -14.81
N VAL A 246 -13.76 -1.11 -15.12
CA VAL A 246 -13.34 -0.47 -16.37
C VAL A 246 -11.94 0.11 -16.13
N GLU A 247 -10.92 -0.71 -16.37
CA GLU A 247 -9.51 -0.38 -16.12
C GLU A 247 -9.09 0.92 -16.82
N THR A 248 -9.50 1.11 -18.08
CA THR A 248 -9.12 2.31 -18.85
C THR A 248 -9.64 3.61 -18.23
N ARG A 249 -10.81 3.59 -17.57
CA ARG A 249 -11.35 4.74 -16.84
C ARG A 249 -10.72 4.89 -15.46
N LEU A 250 -10.59 3.78 -14.73
CA LEU A 250 -10.06 3.77 -13.37
C LEU A 250 -8.60 4.23 -13.32
N PHE A 251 -7.78 3.81 -14.28
CA PHE A 251 -6.35 4.09 -14.33
C PHE A 251 -5.96 5.27 -15.24
N ALA A 252 -6.93 5.95 -15.87
CA ALA A 252 -6.66 7.10 -16.74
C ALA A 252 -5.83 8.20 -16.04
N ALA A 253 -6.15 8.52 -14.78
CA ALA A 253 -5.40 9.51 -14.02
C ALA A 253 -4.00 9.04 -13.63
N LEU A 254 -3.84 7.74 -13.36
CA LEU A 254 -2.55 7.12 -13.05
C LEU A 254 -1.57 7.21 -14.23
N GLY A 255 -2.08 7.13 -15.47
CA GLY A 255 -1.30 7.33 -16.69
C GLY A 255 -0.65 8.72 -16.85
N ARG A 256 -0.89 9.66 -15.93
CA ARG A 256 -0.17 10.94 -15.87
C ARG A 256 1.11 10.88 -15.05
N ALA A 257 1.27 9.86 -14.20
CA ALA A 257 2.51 9.63 -13.48
C ALA A 257 3.64 9.21 -14.43
N ARG A 258 4.88 9.47 -14.01
CA ARG A 258 6.09 9.14 -14.76
C ARG A 258 7.10 8.51 -13.81
N ALA A 259 7.64 7.37 -14.22
CA ALA A 259 8.75 6.70 -13.57
C ALA A 259 9.54 5.89 -14.61
N ASP A 260 10.81 5.63 -14.35
CA ASP A 260 11.66 4.82 -15.24
C ASP A 260 11.23 3.33 -15.24
N ASP A 261 10.85 2.83 -14.07
CA ASP A 261 10.35 1.49 -13.77
C ASP A 261 8.92 1.61 -13.24
N PHE A 262 7.95 1.65 -14.16
CA PHE A 262 6.54 1.83 -13.85
C PHE A 262 5.75 0.55 -14.18
N VAL A 263 5.30 -0.15 -13.13
CA VAL A 263 4.53 -1.40 -13.25
C VAL A 263 3.18 -1.26 -12.57
N LEU A 264 2.11 -1.62 -13.26
CA LEU A 264 0.76 -1.76 -12.73
C LEU A 264 0.41 -3.25 -12.68
N LEU A 265 0.28 -3.81 -11.48
CA LEU A 265 -0.12 -5.20 -11.29
C LEU A 265 -1.64 -5.27 -11.07
N LEU A 266 -2.30 -6.04 -11.93
CA LEU A 266 -3.75 -6.20 -11.95
C LEU A 266 -4.15 -7.68 -11.87
N PRO A 267 -5.40 -7.97 -11.48
CA PRO A 267 -6.01 -9.27 -11.69
C PRO A 267 -5.92 -9.77 -13.13
N GLU A 268 -5.72 -11.08 -13.26
CA GLU A 268 -5.90 -11.81 -14.51
C GLU A 268 -7.32 -11.63 -15.06
N LEU A 269 -7.37 -11.44 -16.38
CA LEU A 269 -8.61 -11.51 -17.13
C LEU A 269 -8.87 -12.97 -17.49
N VAL A 270 -10.10 -13.43 -17.25
CA VAL A 270 -10.49 -14.79 -17.65
C VAL A 270 -10.58 -14.82 -19.17
N ALA A 271 -9.81 -15.70 -19.82
CA ALA A 271 -9.78 -15.82 -21.27
C ALA A 271 -11.15 -16.26 -21.87
N GLY A 272 -11.49 -15.74 -23.05
CA GLY A 272 -12.65 -16.14 -23.88
C GLY A 272 -13.81 -15.14 -23.91
N ASP A 273 -14.97 -15.57 -24.43
CA ASP A 273 -16.22 -14.80 -24.59
C ASP A 273 -16.89 -14.33 -23.26
N ARG A 274 -16.15 -14.34 -22.16
CA ARG A 274 -16.62 -14.03 -20.80
C ARG A 274 -16.25 -12.62 -20.32
N LEU A 275 -15.55 -11.83 -21.13
CA LEU A 275 -15.40 -10.40 -20.85
C LEU A 275 -16.78 -9.74 -20.95
N ALA A 276 -17.34 -9.38 -19.79
CA ALA A 276 -18.69 -8.85 -19.71
C ALA A 276 -18.78 -7.36 -20.09
N LEU A 277 -17.64 -6.68 -20.25
CA LEU A 277 -17.58 -5.26 -20.57
C LEU A 277 -17.22 -5.03 -22.03
N PRO A 278 -17.65 -3.89 -22.62
CA PRO A 278 -17.36 -3.58 -24.01
C PRO A 278 -15.85 -3.55 -24.32
N PRO A 279 -15.45 -3.79 -25.59
CA PRO A 279 -14.07 -3.60 -26.04
C PRO A 279 -13.55 -2.20 -25.65
N GLY A 280 -12.26 -2.13 -25.25
CA GLY A 280 -11.64 -0.90 -24.75
C GLY A 280 -11.90 -0.59 -23.26
N SER A 281 -12.57 -1.49 -22.53
CA SER A 281 -12.74 -1.34 -21.08
C SER A 281 -11.50 -1.75 -20.27
N TYR A 282 -10.64 -2.58 -20.84
CA TYR A 282 -9.42 -3.11 -20.20
C TYR A 282 -8.17 -2.48 -20.79
N LEU A 283 -7.08 -2.48 -20.01
CA LEU A 283 -5.75 -2.03 -20.45
C LEU A 283 -5.11 -3.13 -21.31
N GLU A 284 -5.51 -3.19 -22.57
CA GLU A 284 -5.01 -4.11 -23.59
C GLU A 284 -4.88 -3.37 -24.94
N GLY A 285 -4.09 -3.92 -25.87
CA GLY A 285 -3.91 -3.34 -27.22
C GLY A 285 -3.41 -1.90 -27.19
N GLU A 286 -3.99 -1.03 -28.03
CA GLU A 286 -3.62 0.38 -28.17
C GLU A 286 -3.66 1.15 -26.83
N ALA A 287 -4.61 0.82 -25.95
CA ALA A 287 -4.72 1.48 -24.65
C ALA A 287 -3.53 1.19 -23.73
N LEU A 288 -2.96 -0.03 -23.83
CA LEU A 288 -1.76 -0.42 -23.10
C LEU A 288 -0.50 0.11 -23.78
N GLU A 289 -0.42 0.10 -25.11
CA GLU A 289 0.71 0.65 -25.87
C GLU A 289 0.92 2.14 -25.62
N ALA A 290 -0.16 2.89 -25.38
CA ALA A 290 -0.11 4.31 -25.04
C ALA A 290 0.16 4.58 -23.54
N ALA A 291 0.12 3.55 -22.68
CA ALA A 291 0.30 3.71 -21.24
C ALA A 291 1.78 3.93 -20.87
N PRO A 292 2.10 4.75 -19.86
CA PRO A 292 3.47 4.96 -19.41
C PRO A 292 3.98 3.83 -18.49
N PHE A 293 3.29 2.69 -18.45
CA PHE A 293 3.56 1.60 -17.52
C PHE A 293 3.38 0.23 -18.18
N GLU A 294 4.09 -0.75 -17.66
CA GLU A 294 3.87 -2.16 -17.94
C GLU A 294 2.67 -2.66 -17.12
N VAL A 295 1.75 -3.41 -17.73
CA VAL A 295 0.71 -4.14 -16.98
C VAL A 295 1.16 -5.58 -16.79
N ARG A 296 1.31 -5.99 -15.52
CA ARG A 296 1.50 -7.39 -15.14
C ARG A 296 0.21 -7.93 -14.57
N ARG A 297 -0.15 -9.16 -14.93
CA ARG A 297 -1.37 -9.80 -14.43
C ARG A 297 -1.04 -10.96 -13.50
N GLY A 298 -1.80 -11.06 -12.41
CA GLY A 298 -1.66 -12.13 -11.42
C GLY A 298 -3.01 -12.70 -10.98
N PRO A 299 -3.02 -13.84 -10.31
CA PRO A 299 -4.25 -14.49 -9.88
C PRO A 299 -5.04 -13.58 -8.95
N ARG A 300 -6.37 -13.59 -9.11
CA ARG A 300 -7.29 -12.90 -8.21
C ARG A 300 -7.97 -13.90 -7.30
N MET A 301 -8.06 -13.55 -6.02
CA MET A 301 -8.89 -14.28 -5.06
C MET A 301 -10.36 -14.28 -5.50
N ASN A 302 -11.04 -15.42 -5.35
CA ASN A 302 -12.49 -15.48 -5.54
C ASN A 302 -13.20 -14.97 -4.28
N ASN A 303 -13.39 -13.65 -4.20
CA ASN A 303 -13.98 -12.97 -3.06
C ASN A 303 -15.39 -13.50 -2.71
N TRP A 304 -16.17 -13.95 -3.69
CA TRP A 304 -17.46 -14.60 -3.44
C TRP A 304 -17.29 -15.89 -2.62
N ARG A 305 -16.35 -16.75 -3.00
CA ARG A 305 -16.09 -18.01 -2.28
C ARG A 305 -15.54 -17.76 -0.87
N VAL A 306 -14.70 -16.74 -0.70
CA VAL A 306 -14.21 -16.29 0.61
C VAL A 306 -15.33 -15.72 1.47
N HIS A 307 -16.30 -15.02 0.88
CA HIS A 307 -17.47 -14.53 1.59
C HIS A 307 -18.36 -15.68 2.07
N LEU A 308 -18.66 -16.64 1.19
CA LEU A 308 -19.50 -17.80 1.52
C LEU A 308 -18.90 -18.67 2.64
N SER A 309 -17.59 -18.90 2.63
CA SER A 309 -16.95 -19.68 3.70
C SER A 309 -17.13 -19.04 5.08
N ARG A 310 -17.15 -17.71 5.16
CA ARG A 310 -17.40 -16.98 6.42
C ARG A 310 -18.85 -17.11 6.87
N VAL A 311 -19.80 -17.03 5.94
CA VAL A 311 -21.22 -17.23 6.25
C VAL A 311 -21.46 -18.65 6.77
N GLY A 312 -20.86 -19.66 6.13
CA GLY A 312 -20.92 -21.05 6.59
C GLY A 312 -20.40 -21.21 8.02
N GLN A 313 -19.19 -20.70 8.31
CA GLN A 313 -18.61 -20.72 9.66
C GLN A 313 -19.49 -20.02 10.71
N PHE A 314 -20.09 -18.87 10.35
CA PHE A 314 -20.96 -18.13 11.27
C PHE A 314 -22.22 -18.91 11.62
N ILE A 315 -22.83 -19.58 10.63
CA ILE A 315 -24.02 -20.43 10.84
C ILE A 315 -23.68 -21.63 11.73
N GLU A 316 -22.55 -22.31 11.48
CA GLU A 316 -22.10 -23.45 12.29
C GLU A 316 -21.74 -23.03 13.73
N TYR A 317 -21.13 -21.86 13.91
CA TYR A 317 -20.84 -21.30 15.23
C TYR A 317 -22.11 -21.03 16.04
N ILE A 318 -23.16 -20.49 15.40
CA ILE A 318 -24.46 -20.26 16.05
C ILE A 318 -25.12 -21.61 16.41
N ALA A 319 -25.11 -22.57 15.48
CA ALA A 319 -25.68 -23.90 15.72
C ALA A 319 -24.98 -24.63 16.88
N GLY A 320 -23.64 -24.64 16.92
CA GLY A 320 -22.87 -25.26 17.99
C GLY A 320 -22.95 -24.54 19.35
N ARG A 321 -23.45 -23.30 19.40
CA ARG A 321 -23.79 -22.59 20.64
C ARG A 321 -25.15 -22.99 21.20
N GLN A 322 -26.12 -23.31 20.34
CA GLN A 322 -27.45 -23.77 20.78
C GLN A 322 -27.38 -25.16 21.44
N ASP A 323 -26.44 -26.00 21.03
CA ASP A 323 -26.25 -27.35 21.63
C ASP A 323 -25.47 -27.34 22.96
N ASN A 324 -24.97 -26.17 23.41
CA ASN A 324 -24.16 -26.03 24.63
C ASN A 324 -24.79 -25.11 25.70
N GLU A 325 -26.07 -24.73 25.55
CA GLU A 325 -26.79 -24.11 26.68
C GLU A 325 -27.19 -25.20 27.69
N PRO A 326 -26.75 -25.12 28.96
CA PRO A 326 -27.16 -26.07 29.98
C PRO A 326 -28.64 -25.83 30.31
N SER A 327 -29.45 -26.86 30.09
CA SER A 327 -30.86 -26.99 30.48
C SER A 327 -31.08 -26.92 31.99
#